data_AF-A0A920FCG4-F1
#
_entry.id   AF-A0A920FCG4-F1
#
_cell.length_a   1.000
_cell.length_b   1.000
_cell.length_c   1.000
_cell.angle_alpha   90.00
_cell.angle_beta   90.00
_cell.angle_gamma   90.00
#
_symmetry.space_group_name_H-M   'P 1'
#
loop_
_entity.id
_entity.type
_entity.pdbx_description
1 polymer ?
#
loop_
_entity_poly.entity_id
_entity_poly.type
_entity_poly.pdbx_seq_one_letter_code
_entity_poly.pdbx_strand_id
1 'polypeptide(L)'
;MNDISADHPKLDPENALRSNLTKHLFRRISAHNSILIGGGVLGAIVLMALFAPLLAPHDPFSQDLSRRLLPPFWMEDNNPKHILGTDNLGRDYLSRLIYGLKFP
;
A
#
# COMPACT_ATOMS: atom_id res chain seq x y z
N MET A 1 -16.47 -12.54 59.28
CA MET A 1 -16.19 -13.46 58.16
C MET A 1 -16.72 -12.76 56.91
N ASN A 2 -15.86 -12.06 56.18
CA ASN A 2 -16.22 -11.53 54.86
C ASN A 2 -15.79 -12.60 53.87
N ASP A 3 -16.76 -13.28 53.28
CA ASP A 3 -16.51 -14.21 52.19
C ASP A 3 -16.08 -13.36 50.99
N ILE A 4 -14.78 -13.41 50.70
CA ILE A 4 -14.23 -12.96 49.42
C ILE A 4 -14.82 -13.93 48.39
N SER A 5 -16.05 -13.66 47.96
CA SER A 5 -16.67 -14.26 46.80
C SER A 5 -15.87 -13.71 45.62
N ALA A 6 -14.76 -14.40 45.34
CA ALA A 6 -13.91 -14.12 44.21
C ALA A 6 -14.79 -14.15 42.96
N ASP A 7 -14.99 -12.97 42.38
CA ASP A 7 -15.53 -12.81 41.04
C ASP A 7 -14.50 -13.39 40.07
N HIS A 8 -14.50 -14.72 39.94
CA HIS A 8 -13.66 -15.41 38.99
C HIS A 8 -14.19 -15.06 37.61
N PRO A 9 -13.41 -14.38 36.76
CA PRO A 9 -13.86 -14.04 35.42
C PRO A 9 -14.24 -15.34 34.71
N LYS A 10 -15.54 -15.52 34.43
CA LYS A 10 -16.04 -16.65 33.65
C LYS A 10 -15.38 -16.57 32.28
N LEU A 11 -14.42 -17.46 32.06
CA LEU A 11 -13.79 -17.64 30.76
C LEU A 11 -14.88 -18.07 29.78
N ASP A 12 -15.28 -17.15 28.91
CA ASP A 12 -16.24 -17.42 27.85
C ASP A 12 -15.63 -18.44 26.87
N PRO A 13 -16.18 -19.67 26.77
CA PRO A 13 -15.64 -20.71 25.92
C PRO A 13 -15.69 -20.35 24.43
N GLU A 14 -16.63 -19.48 24.00
CA GLU A 14 -16.62 -18.98 22.62
C GLU A 14 -15.41 -18.09 22.37
N ASN A 15 -15.10 -17.16 23.26
CA ASN A 15 -13.95 -16.27 23.11
C ASN A 15 -12.63 -17.04 23.17
N ALA A 16 -12.53 -18.05 24.04
CA ALA A 16 -11.37 -18.93 24.12
C ALA A 16 -11.20 -19.74 22.82
N LEU A 17 -12.27 -20.34 22.29
CA LEU A 17 -12.25 -21.09 21.03
C LEU A 17 -11.88 -20.19 19.84
N ARG A 18 -12.47 -18.99 19.78
CA ARG A 18 -12.18 -17.98 18.74
C ARG A 18 -10.72 -17.53 18.76
N SER A 19 -10.17 -17.21 19.94
CA SER A 19 -8.77 -16.76 20.06
C SER A 19 -7.75 -17.83 19.65
N ASN A 20 -8.04 -19.10 19.96
CA ASN A 20 -7.22 -20.23 19.55
C ASN A 20 -7.31 -20.44 18.03
N LEU A 21 -8.51 -20.37 17.45
CA LEU A 21 -8.73 -20.46 16.01
C LEU A 21 -8.01 -19.34 15.24
N THR A 22 -8.10 -18.09 15.70
CA THR A 22 -7.40 -16.95 15.08
C THR A 22 -5.90 -17.09 15.19
N LYS A 23 -5.36 -17.57 16.31
CA LYS A 23 -3.92 -17.84 16.48
C LYS A 23 -3.43 -18.93 15.51
N HIS A 24 -4.20 -20.01 15.34
CA HIS A 24 -3.84 -21.10 14.43
C HIS A 24 -3.89 -20.69 12.96
N LEU A 25 -4.88 -19.87 12.59
CA LEU A 25 -4.98 -19.29 11.26
C LEU A 25 -3.84 -18.30 10.98
N PHE A 26 -3.56 -17.39 11.91
CA PHE A 26 -2.48 -16.42 11.77
C PHE A 26 -1.11 -17.10 11.61
N ARG A 27 -0.85 -18.17 12.37
CA ARG A 27 0.39 -18.96 12.27
C ARG A 27 0.53 -19.70 10.94
N ARG A 28 -0.58 -20.14 10.33
CA ARG A 28 -0.56 -20.75 8.98
C ARG A 28 -0.36 -19.70 7.89
N ILE A 29 -1.04 -18.58 8.00
CA ILE A 29 -0.94 -17.45 7.06
C ILE A 29 0.49 -16.88 7.06
N SER A 30 1.09 -16.68 8.24
CA SER A 30 2.46 -16.16 8.36
C SER A 30 3.55 -17.18 8.02
N ALA A 31 3.22 -18.48 7.90
CA ALA A 31 4.17 -19.52 7.53
C ALA A 31 4.43 -19.60 6.01
N HIS A 32 3.62 -18.94 5.19
CA HIS A 32 3.76 -18.97 3.73
C HIS A 32 4.35 -17.66 3.21
N ASN A 33 5.57 -17.74 2.67
CA ASN A 33 6.26 -16.60 2.06
C ASN A 33 5.41 -15.89 0.99
N SER A 34 4.60 -16.64 0.24
CA SER A 34 3.71 -16.07 -0.79
C SER A 34 2.68 -15.09 -0.21
N ILE A 35 2.14 -15.38 0.97
CA ILE A 35 1.14 -14.50 1.61
C ILE A 35 1.81 -13.27 2.21
N LEU A 36 2.99 -13.43 2.80
CA LEU A 36 3.77 -12.30 3.31
C LEU A 36 4.19 -11.35 2.19
N ILE A 37 4.68 -11.89 1.06
CA ILE A 37 5.06 -11.09 -0.10
C ILE A 37 3.84 -10.41 -0.70
N GLY A 38 2.76 -11.16 -0.97
CA GLY A 38 1.54 -10.60 -1.56
C GLY A 38 0.88 -9.53 -0.68
N GLY A 39 0.75 -9.81 0.62
CA GLY A 39 0.24 -8.86 1.61
C GLY A 39 1.14 -7.63 1.77
N GLY A 40 2.46 -7.82 1.73
CA GLY A 40 3.44 -6.72 1.76
C GLY A 40 3.35 -5.81 0.55
N VAL A 41 3.28 -6.37 -0.67
CA VAL A 41 3.10 -5.61 -1.91
C VAL A 41 1.78 -4.85 -1.90
N LEU A 42 0.67 -5.50 -1.53
CA LEU A 42 -0.63 -4.85 -1.43
C LEU A 42 -0.61 -3.72 -0.38
N GLY A 43 -0.02 -3.97 0.78
CA GLY A 43 0.16 -2.95 1.82
C GLY A 43 0.97 -1.75 1.33
N ALA A 44 2.07 -1.99 0.60
CA ALA A 44 2.87 -0.93 0.01
C ALA A 44 2.09 -0.09 -1.01
N ILE A 45 1.28 -0.73 -1.86
CA ILE A 45 0.40 -0.03 -2.83
C ILE A 45 -0.62 0.85 -2.09
N VAL A 46 -1.26 0.33 -1.05
CA VAL A 46 -2.23 1.10 -0.24
C VAL A 46 -1.57 2.29 0.43
N LEU A 47 -0.37 2.12 0.99
CA LEU A 47 0.39 3.23 1.57
C LEU A 47 0.74 4.26 0.49
N MET A 48 1.18 3.84 -0.69
CA MET A 48 1.47 4.74 -1.80
C MET A 48 0.24 5.53 -2.26
N ALA A 49 -0.95 4.92 -2.26
CA ALA A 49 -2.22 5.58 -2.56
C ALA A 49 -2.58 6.65 -1.51
N LEU A 50 -2.43 6.34 -0.22
CA LEU A 50 -2.71 7.27 0.88
C LEU A 50 -1.78 8.48 0.84
N PHE A 51 -0.51 8.26 0.52
CA PHE A 51 0.52 9.32 0.44
C PHE A 51 0.74 9.83 -0.99
N ALA A 52 -0.16 9.52 -1.93
CA ALA A 52 -0.04 9.91 -3.34
C ALA A 52 0.27 11.40 -3.57
N PRO A 53 -0.40 12.38 -2.93
CA PRO A 53 -0.09 13.80 -3.15
C PRO A 53 1.28 14.23 -2.60
N LEU A 54 1.89 13.46 -1.69
CA LEU A 54 3.24 13.73 -1.19
C LEU A 54 4.32 12.98 -1.98
N LEU A 55 3.96 11.86 -2.61
CA LEU A 55 4.89 10.98 -3.34
C LEU A 55 5.00 11.34 -4.82
N ALA A 56 3.99 11.98 -5.41
CA ALA A 56 4.03 12.38 -6.81
C ALA A 56 5.11 13.47 -7.03
N PRO A 57 6.12 13.22 -7.90
CA PRO A 57 7.18 14.19 -8.15
C PRO A 57 6.71 15.46 -8.88
N HIS A 58 5.68 15.32 -9.72
CA HIS A 58 5.09 16.40 -10.52
C HIS A 58 3.58 16.41 -10.39
N ASP A 59 2.97 17.53 -10.77
CA ASP A 59 1.52 17.61 -10.90
C ASP A 59 1.05 16.63 -11.99
N PRO A 60 0.21 15.62 -11.64
CA PRO A 60 -0.26 14.62 -12.60
C PRO A 60 -1.19 15.19 -13.68
N PHE A 61 -1.71 16.42 -13.50
CA PHE A 61 -2.60 17.09 -14.45
C PHE A 61 -1.89 18.18 -15.27
N SER A 62 -0.68 18.59 -14.88
CA SER A 62 0.09 19.60 -15.61
C SER A 62 0.53 19.10 -16.97
N GLN A 63 0.15 19.81 -18.03
CA GLN A 63 0.45 19.47 -19.43
C GLN A 63 1.56 20.37 -19.98
N ASP A 64 2.55 19.75 -20.64
CA ASP A 64 3.63 20.46 -21.31
C ASP A 64 3.94 19.79 -22.66
N LEU A 65 3.32 20.31 -23.73
CA LEU A 65 3.46 19.77 -25.09
C LEU A 65 4.91 19.82 -25.61
N SER A 66 5.75 20.71 -25.06
CA SER A 66 7.17 20.79 -25.43
C SER A 66 7.97 19.58 -24.96
N ARG A 67 7.44 18.84 -23.97
CA ARG A 67 8.04 17.67 -23.33
C ARG A 67 7.21 16.41 -23.55
N ARG A 68 6.51 16.29 -24.68
CA ARG A 68 5.73 15.09 -25.01
C ARG A 68 6.63 13.92 -25.37
N LEU A 69 6.19 12.71 -25.03
CA LEU A 69 6.84 11.45 -25.44
C LEU A 69 8.32 11.37 -25.03
N LEU A 70 8.68 11.94 -23.88
CA LEU A 70 10.02 11.77 -23.33
C LEU A 70 10.20 10.32 -22.91
N PRO A 71 11.35 9.72 -23.24
CA PRO A 71 11.62 8.36 -22.81
C PRO A 71 11.99 8.33 -21.32
N PRO A 72 11.96 7.14 -20.68
CA PRO A 72 12.36 6.99 -19.30
C PRO A 72 13.84 7.35 -19.04
N PHE A 73 14.19 7.63 -17.79
CA PHE A 73 15.52 8.14 -17.43
C PHE A 73 16.71 7.22 -17.79
N TRP A 74 16.47 5.95 -18.12
CA TRP A 74 17.50 4.98 -18.50
C TRP A 74 17.71 4.84 -20.01
N MET A 75 16.96 5.58 -20.84
CA MET A 75 17.11 5.59 -22.30
C MET A 75 17.87 6.83 -22.78
N GLU A 76 18.31 6.85 -24.04
CA GLU A 76 18.87 8.05 -24.68
C GLU A 76 17.81 9.14 -24.83
N ASP A 77 18.23 10.42 -24.92
CA ASP A 77 17.37 11.60 -25.01
C ASP A 77 16.33 11.73 -23.87
N ASN A 78 16.68 11.26 -22.68
CA ASN A 78 15.81 11.31 -21.51
C ASN A 78 15.81 12.68 -20.81
N ASN A 79 14.88 12.80 -19.85
CA ASN A 79 14.89 13.87 -18.87
C ASN A 79 14.81 13.27 -17.45
N PRO A 80 15.82 13.42 -16.60
CA PRO A 80 15.83 12.83 -15.25
C PRO A 80 14.75 13.42 -14.33
N LYS A 81 14.12 14.54 -14.70
CA LYS A 81 12.94 15.04 -14.00
C LYS A 81 11.75 14.09 -14.17
N HIS A 82 11.64 13.42 -15.31
CA HIS A 82 10.54 12.51 -15.64
C HIS A 82 11.04 11.07 -15.61
N ILE A 83 11.03 10.45 -14.43
CA ILE A 83 11.63 9.12 -14.19
C ILE A 83 11.11 8.07 -15.19
N LEU A 84 9.78 8.00 -15.37
CA LEU A 84 9.15 7.07 -16.32
C LEU A 84 8.86 7.72 -17.68
N GLY A 85 9.37 8.94 -17.92
CA GLY A 85 9.05 9.72 -19.10
C GLY A 85 7.68 10.39 -19.04
N THR A 86 7.21 10.85 -20.20
CA THR A 86 5.96 11.60 -20.33
C THR A 86 5.02 11.04 -21.40
N ASP A 87 3.74 11.32 -21.26
CA ASP A 87 2.72 10.91 -22.23
C ASP A 87 2.62 11.85 -23.45
N ASN A 88 1.63 11.62 -24.31
CA ASN A 88 1.37 12.43 -25.51
C ASN A 88 0.97 13.89 -25.21
N LEU A 89 0.56 14.20 -23.97
CA LEU A 89 0.25 15.55 -23.49
C LEU A 89 1.40 16.14 -22.66
N GLY A 90 2.52 15.42 -22.54
CA GLY A 90 3.68 15.84 -21.76
C GLY A 90 3.49 15.72 -20.25
N ARG A 91 2.51 14.95 -19.78
CA ARG A 91 2.32 14.69 -18.34
C ARG A 91 3.27 13.59 -17.87
N ASP A 92 3.73 13.70 -16.63
CA ASP A 92 4.65 12.75 -16.01
C ASP A 92 4.00 11.39 -15.73
N TYR A 93 4.54 10.29 -16.28
CA TYR A 93 3.96 8.95 -16.12
C TYR A 93 3.99 8.47 -14.66
N LEU A 94 5.08 8.70 -13.93
CA LEU A 94 5.22 8.23 -12.55
C LEU A 94 4.19 8.89 -11.62
N SER A 95 4.06 10.20 -11.73
CA SER A 95 3.08 10.99 -10.99
C SER A 95 1.66 10.51 -11.29
N ARG A 96 1.34 10.23 -12.56
CA ARG A 96 0.02 9.69 -12.94
C ARG A 96 -0.24 8.29 -12.39
N LEU A 97 0.76 7.42 -12.35
CA LEU A 97 0.63 6.08 -11.76
C LEU A 97 0.37 6.17 -10.25
N ILE A 98 1.17 6.96 -9.53
CA ILE A 98 1.01 7.17 -8.08
C ILE A 98 -0.38 7.77 -7.79
N TYR A 99 -0.78 8.79 -8.54
CA TYR A 99 -2.05 9.47 -8.32
C TYR A 99 -3.26 8.61 -8.74
N GLY A 100 -3.09 7.73 -9.73
CA GLY A 100 -4.13 6.76 -10.14
C GLY A 100 -4.42 5.68 -9.10
N LEU A 101 -3.55 5.49 -8.10
CA LEU A 101 -3.80 4.59 -6.97
C LEU A 101 -4.69 5.22 -5.91
N LYS A 102 -4.84 6.55 -5.90
CA LYS A 102 -5.67 7.25 -4.92
C LYS A 102 -7.13 6.84 -5.10
N PHE A 103 -7.76 6.46 -4.00
CA PHE A 103 -9.18 6.10 -3.98
C PHE A 103 -10.06 7.34 -4.31
N PRO A 104 -11.07 7.19 -5.19
CA PRO A 104 -12.03 8.24 -5.52
C PRO A 104 -12.97 8.57 -4.34
#